data_AF-A0A0G1PMY4-F1
#
_entry.id   AF-A0A0G1PMY4-F1
#
_cell.length_a   1.000
_cell.length_b   1.000
_cell.length_c   1.000
_cell.angle_alpha   90.00
_cell.angle_beta   90.00
_cell.angle_gamma   90.00
#
_symmetry.space_group_name_H-M   'P 1'
#
loop_
_entity.id
_entity.type
_entity.pdbx_description
1 polymer ?
#
loop_
_entity_poly.entity_id
_entity_poly.type
_entity_poly.pdbx_seq_one_letter_code
_entity_poly.pdbx_strand_id
1 'polypeptide(L)'
;MSQHWNVLHQKTLSHQGDSVDDVLRKLERTDPALARQLRGLNWSTIRKEVAKRAIARAAAKINNCRIKDSHDNSTSYQTASGAPPNGTCVGVLQSGDVQLGVALDGTTLLLFWNGYAMERGSHKLEQMTKVLEDAYRIEAYKAMLQLIGGTPTEQTTSNGLVILSTNLREEV
;
A
#
# COMPACT_ATOMS: atom_id res chain seq x y z
N MET A 1 0.31 29.80 -22.17
CA MET A 1 1.50 28.95 -22.39
C MET A 1 1.36 27.74 -21.47
N SER A 2 1.11 26.56 -22.01
CA SER A 2 0.85 25.34 -21.24
C SER A 2 2.17 24.60 -20.97
N GLN A 3 2.73 24.76 -19.78
CA GLN A 3 3.81 23.89 -19.33
C GLN A 3 3.17 22.65 -18.68
N HIS A 4 3.28 21.50 -19.34
CA HIS A 4 2.90 20.20 -18.80
C HIS A 4 4.17 19.41 -18.52
N TRP A 5 4.55 19.28 -17.24
CA TRP A 5 5.64 18.41 -16.82
C TRP A 5 5.11 17.40 -15.79
N ASN A 6 4.99 16.14 -16.23
CA ASN A 6 4.73 14.98 -15.39
C ASN A 6 6.04 14.22 -15.20
N VAL A 7 6.78 14.47 -14.11
CA VAL A 7 7.81 13.52 -13.67
C VAL A 7 7.42 12.99 -12.31
N LEU A 8 6.46 12.06 -12.36
CA LEU A 8 6.20 11.14 -11.28
C LEU A 8 6.83 9.81 -11.67
N HIS A 9 7.87 9.43 -10.95
CA HIS A 9 8.34 8.05 -11.00
C HIS A 9 7.28 7.17 -10.35
N GLN A 10 7.10 5.97 -10.87
CA GLN A 10 6.09 5.04 -10.37
C GLN A 10 6.71 3.67 -10.10
N LYS A 11 6.28 3.04 -9.00
CA LYS A 11 6.58 1.65 -8.68
C LYS A 11 5.29 0.94 -8.32
N THR A 12 4.97 -0.13 -9.04
CA THR A 12 3.85 -1.00 -8.69
C THR A 12 4.20 -1.81 -7.45
N LEU A 13 3.39 -1.66 -6.41
CA LEU A 13 3.38 -2.57 -5.27
C LEU A 13 2.77 -3.90 -5.75
N SER A 14 3.49 -5.01 -5.59
CA SER A 14 3.07 -6.40 -5.93
C SER A 14 2.97 -6.78 -7.42
N HIS A 15 3.96 -6.42 -8.26
CA HIS A 15 3.93 -6.82 -9.68
C HIS A 15 4.19 -8.31 -9.96
N GLN A 16 4.41 -9.15 -8.94
CA GLN A 16 4.67 -10.59 -9.10
C GLN A 16 3.65 -11.38 -8.29
N GLY A 17 2.60 -11.89 -8.95
CA GLY A 17 1.61 -12.77 -8.31
C GLY A 17 0.45 -13.13 -9.23
N ASP A 18 -0.22 -14.23 -8.89
CA ASP A 18 -1.53 -14.60 -9.43
C ASP A 18 -2.51 -13.44 -9.23
N SER A 19 -3.38 -13.16 -10.22
CA SER A 19 -4.46 -12.20 -10.02
C SER A 19 -5.42 -12.69 -8.93
N VAL A 20 -6.22 -11.80 -8.35
CA VAL A 20 -7.26 -12.18 -7.38
C VAL A 20 -8.17 -13.25 -7.99
N ASP A 21 -8.52 -13.14 -9.27
CA ASP A 21 -9.36 -14.11 -9.96
C ASP A 21 -8.69 -15.47 -10.15
N ASP A 22 -7.37 -15.49 -10.32
CA ASP A 22 -6.60 -16.74 -10.42
C ASP A 22 -6.53 -17.43 -9.05
N VAL A 23 -6.32 -16.68 -7.97
CA VAL A 23 -6.33 -17.22 -6.61
C VAL A 23 -7.72 -17.76 -6.25
N LEU A 24 -8.79 -17.02 -6.57
CA LEU A 24 -10.17 -17.46 -6.32
C LEU A 24 -10.54 -18.70 -7.13
N ARG A 25 -10.06 -18.82 -8.38
CA ARG A 25 -10.23 -20.04 -9.18
C ARG A 25 -9.49 -21.25 -8.60
N LYS A 26 -8.31 -21.05 -8.00
CA LYS A 26 -7.60 -22.12 -7.28
C LYS A 26 -8.36 -22.50 -6.00
N LEU A 27 -8.82 -21.52 -5.23
CA LEU A 27 -9.58 -21.73 -3.99
C LEU A 27 -10.91 -22.45 -4.24
N GLU A 28 -11.60 -22.17 -5.34
CA GLU A 28 -12.87 -22.83 -5.69
C GLU A 28 -12.73 -24.35 -5.82
N ARG A 29 -11.53 -24.88 -6.08
CA ARG A 29 -11.27 -26.33 -6.14
C ARG A 29 -11.21 -26.98 -4.75
N THR A 30 -10.85 -26.22 -3.72
CA THR A 30 -10.65 -26.73 -2.35
C THR A 30 -11.76 -26.30 -1.40
N ASP A 31 -12.28 -25.09 -1.55
CA ASP A 31 -13.36 -24.52 -0.76
C ASP A 31 -14.25 -23.59 -1.63
N PRO A 32 -15.28 -24.16 -2.28
CA PRO A 32 -16.21 -23.40 -3.11
C PRO A 32 -17.09 -22.41 -2.34
N ALA A 33 -17.32 -22.64 -1.04
CA ALA A 33 -18.14 -21.75 -0.22
C ALA A 33 -17.38 -20.45 0.07
N LEU A 34 -16.14 -20.57 0.54
CA LEU A 34 -15.27 -19.44 0.77
C LEU A 34 -14.93 -18.68 -0.52
N ALA A 35 -14.65 -19.39 -1.62
CA ALA A 35 -14.40 -18.75 -2.92
C ALA A 35 -15.58 -17.87 -3.39
N ARG A 36 -16.83 -18.34 -3.21
CA ARG A 36 -18.02 -17.54 -3.53
C ARG A 36 -18.19 -16.33 -2.62
N GLN A 37 -17.94 -16.47 -1.32
CA GLN A 37 -17.96 -15.35 -0.38
C GLN A 37 -16.94 -14.27 -0.79
N LEU A 38 -15.71 -14.69 -1.11
CA LEU A 38 -14.63 -13.77 -1.46
C LEU A 38 -14.82 -13.09 -2.83
N ARG A 39 -15.51 -13.72 -3.79
CA ARG A 39 -15.89 -13.09 -5.07
C ARG A 39 -16.82 -11.90 -4.91
N GLY A 40 -17.68 -11.91 -3.90
CA GLY A 40 -18.62 -10.82 -3.63
C GLY A 40 -17.97 -9.56 -3.04
N LEU A 41 -16.68 -9.58 -2.73
CA LEU A 41 -15.99 -8.49 -2.05
C LEU A 41 -15.53 -7.39 -3.01
N ASN A 42 -15.63 -6.15 -2.57
CA ASN A 42 -15.03 -5.02 -3.28
C ASN A 42 -13.53 -4.92 -2.94
N TRP A 43 -12.72 -5.64 -3.73
CA TRP A 43 -11.27 -5.71 -3.55
C TRP A 43 -10.56 -4.36 -3.66
N SER A 44 -11.05 -3.42 -4.48
CA SER A 44 -10.49 -2.07 -4.57
C SER A 44 -10.69 -1.30 -3.26
N THR A 45 -11.87 -1.37 -2.66
CA THR A 45 -12.15 -0.76 -1.35
C THR A 45 -11.28 -1.39 -0.26
N ILE A 46 -11.17 -2.72 -0.23
CA ILE A 46 -10.32 -3.42 0.74
C ILE A 46 -8.86 -2.99 0.58
N ARG A 47 -8.32 -2.97 -0.64
CA ARG A 47 -6.94 -2.55 -0.91
C ARG A 47 -6.70 -1.09 -0.52
N LYS A 48 -7.66 -0.20 -0.76
CA LYS A 48 -7.58 1.20 -0.33
C LYS A 48 -7.48 1.32 1.20
N GLU A 49 -8.30 0.60 1.94
CA GLU A 49 -8.29 0.63 3.41
C GLU A 49 -7.02 -0.02 3.99
N VAL A 50 -6.55 -1.11 3.40
CA VAL A 50 -5.25 -1.71 3.75
C VAL A 50 -4.12 -0.72 3.51
N ALA A 51 -4.11 -0.04 2.36
CA ALA A 51 -3.11 0.98 2.04
C ALA A 51 -3.15 2.17 3.02
N LYS A 52 -4.32 2.66 3.42
CA LYS A 52 -4.44 3.71 4.45
C LYS A 52 -3.84 3.28 5.79
N ARG A 53 -4.15 2.06 6.25
CA ARG A 53 -3.58 1.50 7.48
C ARG A 53 -2.06 1.35 7.37
N ALA A 54 -1.58 0.90 6.22
CA ALA A 54 -0.16 0.78 5.93
C ALA A 54 0.56 2.14 5.98
N ILE A 55 -0.03 3.19 5.41
CA ILE A 55 0.48 4.56 5.48
C ILE A 55 0.58 5.02 6.94
N ALA A 56 -0.49 4.85 7.73
CA ALA A 56 -0.48 5.22 9.15
C ALA A 56 0.61 4.47 9.93
N ARG A 57 0.73 3.16 9.70
CA ARG A 57 1.75 2.31 10.31
C ARG A 57 3.17 2.69 9.90
N ALA A 58 3.38 3.02 8.62
CA ALA A 58 4.67 3.45 8.10
C ALA A 58 5.08 4.81 8.68
N ALA A 59 4.14 5.75 8.75
CA ALA A 59 4.38 7.08 9.31
C ALA A 59 4.85 7.00 10.77
N ALA A 60 4.31 6.07 11.57
CA ALA A 60 4.73 5.85 12.95
C ALA A 60 6.18 5.34 13.10
N LYS A 61 6.78 4.80 12.03
CA LYS A 61 8.16 4.28 12.03
C LYS A 61 9.18 5.23 11.39
N ILE A 62 8.71 6.24 10.67
CA ILE A 62 9.57 7.19 9.96
C ILE A 62 9.71 8.45 10.82
N ASN A 63 10.96 8.80 11.18
CA ASN A 63 11.22 9.99 11.98
C ASN A 63 10.72 11.26 11.26
N ASN A 64 10.02 12.12 12.02
CA ASN A 64 9.43 13.37 11.54
C ASN A 64 8.52 13.19 10.30
N CYS A 65 7.81 12.06 10.22
CA CYS A 65 6.88 11.80 9.13
C CYS A 65 5.52 12.45 9.37
N ARG A 66 4.95 13.03 8.31
CA ARG A 66 3.57 13.51 8.27
C ARG A 66 2.81 12.79 7.18
N ILE A 67 1.51 12.60 7.40
CA ILE A 67 0.60 12.05 6.38
C ILE A 67 -0.13 13.21 5.74
N LYS A 68 -0.23 13.20 4.42
CA LYS A 68 -0.96 14.20 3.64
C LYS A 68 -1.95 13.52 2.71
N ASP A 69 -3.05 14.21 2.45
CA ASP A 69 -4.10 13.73 1.53
C ASP A 69 -3.73 13.93 0.05
N SER A 70 -2.77 14.82 -0.20
CA SER A 70 -2.28 15.17 -1.54
C SER A 70 -0.78 15.37 -1.55
N HIS A 71 -0.18 15.19 -2.73
CA HIS A 71 1.23 15.45 -2.98
C HIS A 71 1.40 16.95 -3.23
N ASP A 72 2.36 17.61 -2.54
CA ASP A 72 2.60 19.03 -2.80
C ASP A 72 3.38 19.22 -4.09
N ASN A 73 3.02 20.27 -4.80
CA ASN A 73 3.83 20.78 -5.89
C ASN A 73 5.01 21.58 -5.31
N SER A 74 6.21 21.30 -5.78
CA SER A 74 7.35 22.20 -5.54
C SER A 74 7.15 23.48 -6.37
N THR A 75 7.34 24.65 -5.78
CA THR A 75 7.36 25.93 -6.53
C THR A 75 8.68 26.15 -7.27
N SER A 76 9.75 25.46 -6.85
CA SER A 76 11.09 25.52 -7.46
C SER A 76 11.20 24.68 -8.74
N TYR A 77 10.28 23.76 -8.97
CA TYR A 77 10.19 22.95 -10.18
C TYR A 77 8.71 22.84 -10.56
N GLN A 78 8.30 23.46 -11.67
CA GLN A 78 6.94 23.41 -12.20
C GLN A 78 6.54 21.96 -12.52
N THR A 79 6.20 21.19 -11.50
CA THR A 79 5.85 19.79 -11.55
C THR A 79 4.44 19.69 -11.00
N ALA A 80 3.50 19.33 -11.87
CA ALA A 80 2.16 18.99 -11.43
C ALA A 80 2.22 17.55 -10.92
N SER A 81 2.31 17.36 -9.61
CA SER A 81 2.21 16.04 -8.99
C SER A 81 0.77 15.79 -8.59
N GLY A 82 0.00 15.18 -9.49
CA GLY A 82 -1.26 14.51 -9.15
C GLY A 82 -1.00 13.05 -8.81
N ALA A 83 -2.02 12.31 -8.35
CA ALA A 83 -1.97 10.86 -8.54
C ALA A 83 -1.79 10.57 -10.06
N PRO A 84 -1.31 9.38 -10.46
CA PRO A 84 -1.33 8.96 -11.86
C PRO A 84 -2.70 9.28 -12.50
N PRO A 85 -2.81 9.61 -13.80
CA PRO A 85 -4.05 10.12 -14.41
C PRO A 85 -5.31 9.28 -14.16
N ASN A 86 -5.14 7.97 -13.93
CA ASN A 86 -6.21 7.02 -13.65
C ASN A 86 -6.23 6.54 -12.18
N GLY A 87 -5.24 6.95 -11.39
CA GLY A 87 -5.07 6.56 -10.00
C GLY A 87 -5.78 7.50 -9.04
N THR A 88 -6.45 6.93 -8.03
CA THR A 88 -6.95 7.68 -6.88
C THR A 88 -5.86 7.78 -5.82
N CYS A 89 -5.46 9.00 -5.44
CA CYS A 89 -4.54 9.19 -4.30
C CYS A 89 -5.15 8.58 -3.04
N VAL A 90 -4.41 7.70 -2.37
CA VAL A 90 -4.77 7.11 -1.09
C VAL A 90 -4.18 7.92 0.06
N GLY A 91 -2.97 8.44 -0.13
CA GLY A 91 -2.28 9.31 0.81
C GLY A 91 -0.81 9.47 0.46
N VAL A 92 -0.12 10.35 1.17
CA VAL A 92 1.28 10.70 0.95
C VAL A 92 2.02 10.69 2.28
N LEU A 93 3.18 10.01 2.32
CA LEU A 93 4.14 10.11 3.41
C LEU A 93 5.12 11.23 3.11
N GLN A 94 5.30 12.16 4.04
CA GLN A 94 6.28 13.24 3.93
C GLN A 94 7.27 13.20 5.09
N SER A 95 8.57 13.19 4.81
CA SER A 95 9.64 13.37 5.80
C SER A 95 10.65 14.42 5.33
N GLY A 96 10.56 15.62 5.92
CA GLY A 96 11.26 16.80 5.40
C GLY A 96 10.76 17.16 4.00
N ASP A 97 11.69 17.27 3.05
CA ASP A 97 11.39 17.64 1.66
C ASP A 97 11.08 16.43 0.75
N VAL A 98 11.14 15.21 1.29
CA VAL A 98 10.85 13.97 0.53
C VAL A 98 9.39 13.58 0.72
N GLN A 99 8.69 13.37 -0.40
CA GLN A 99 7.32 12.89 -0.44
C GLN A 99 7.23 11.56 -1.19
N LEU A 100 6.51 10.61 -0.62
CA LEU A 100 6.17 9.32 -1.22
C LEU A 100 4.66 9.17 -1.24
N GLY A 101 4.06 9.31 -2.41
CA GLY A 101 2.64 9.13 -2.63
C GLY A 101 2.25 7.67 -2.87
N VAL A 102 1.02 7.35 -2.48
CA VAL A 102 0.38 6.05 -2.72
C VAL A 102 -0.92 6.30 -3.48
N ALA A 103 -1.09 5.67 -4.62
CA ALA A 103 -2.31 5.72 -5.42
C ALA A 103 -2.85 4.33 -5.69
N LEU A 104 -4.15 4.23 -5.90
CA LEU A 104 -4.83 3.02 -6.36
C LEU A 104 -5.32 3.26 -7.79
N ASP A 105 -4.80 2.48 -8.74
CA ASP A 105 -5.27 2.42 -10.13
C ASP A 105 -5.95 1.06 -10.35
N GLY A 106 -7.29 1.07 -10.36
CA GLY A 106 -8.10 -0.15 -10.33
C GLY A 106 -7.87 -0.97 -9.05
N THR A 107 -7.16 -2.10 -9.16
CA THR A 107 -6.74 -2.96 -8.04
C THR A 107 -5.24 -2.87 -7.76
N THR A 108 -4.52 -2.06 -8.55
CA THR A 108 -3.07 -1.92 -8.49
C THR A 108 -2.69 -0.76 -7.58
N LEU A 109 -1.83 -1.03 -6.60
CA LEU A 109 -1.24 0.03 -5.79
C LEU A 109 0.04 0.53 -6.44
N LEU A 110 0.12 1.85 -6.58
CA LEU A 110 1.23 2.56 -7.18
C LEU A 110 1.87 3.43 -6.12
N LEU A 111 3.18 3.34 -5.99
CA LEU A 111 3.99 4.34 -5.30
C LEU A 111 4.42 5.39 -6.30
N PHE A 112 4.37 6.66 -5.92
CA PHE A 112 4.82 7.75 -6.79
C PHE A 112 5.58 8.83 -6.03
N TRP A 113 6.55 9.47 -6.69
CA TRP A 113 7.38 10.54 -6.12
C TRP A 113 7.90 11.47 -7.22
N ASN A 114 8.29 12.69 -6.84
CA ASN A 114 8.87 13.66 -7.76
C ASN A 114 10.38 13.42 -8.00
N GLY A 115 10.92 13.98 -9.10
CA GLY A 115 12.36 13.85 -9.42
C GLY A 115 13.30 14.39 -8.33
N TYR A 116 12.89 15.44 -7.60
CA TYR A 116 13.67 15.99 -6.48
C TYR A 116 13.93 14.95 -5.38
N ALA A 117 12.92 14.15 -5.02
CA ALA A 117 13.07 13.06 -4.06
C ALA A 117 14.08 12.01 -4.51
N MET A 118 14.22 11.78 -5.81
CA MET A 118 15.20 10.86 -6.38
C MET A 118 16.62 11.44 -6.36
N GLU A 119 16.79 12.72 -6.72
CA GLU A 119 18.11 13.34 -6.85
C GLU A 119 18.75 13.71 -5.50
N ARG A 120 17.96 14.22 -4.54
CA ARG A 120 18.48 14.71 -3.25
C ARG A 120 18.08 13.86 -2.05
N GLY A 121 17.12 12.96 -2.24
CA GLY A 121 16.50 12.20 -1.15
C GLY A 121 16.52 10.69 -1.36
N SER A 122 17.27 10.16 -2.33
CA SER A 122 17.22 8.75 -2.77
C SER A 122 17.25 7.76 -1.60
N HIS A 123 18.21 7.89 -0.69
CA HIS A 123 18.33 7.00 0.46
C HIS A 123 17.09 7.06 1.39
N LYS A 124 16.56 8.26 1.62
CA LYS A 124 15.35 8.45 2.45
C LYS A 124 14.11 7.91 1.73
N LEU A 125 14.00 8.14 0.43
CA LEU A 125 12.92 7.63 -0.41
C LEU A 125 12.91 6.08 -0.43
N GLU A 126 14.09 5.45 -0.58
CA GLU A 126 14.24 4.00 -0.50
C GLU A 126 13.84 3.46 0.88
N GLN A 127 14.28 4.12 1.95
CA GLN A 127 13.90 3.76 3.32
C GLN A 127 12.38 3.87 3.52
N MET A 128 11.77 4.98 3.12
CA MET A 128 10.33 5.20 3.22
C MET A 128 9.55 4.15 2.41
N THR A 129 10.04 3.83 1.21
CA THR A 129 9.46 2.79 0.34
C THR A 129 9.48 1.43 1.03
N LYS A 130 10.64 1.03 1.58
CA LYS A 130 10.78 -0.25 2.28
C LYS A 130 9.87 -0.35 3.50
N VAL A 131 9.84 0.70 4.33
CA VAL A 131 8.99 0.75 5.52
C VAL A 131 7.50 0.65 5.16
N LEU A 132 7.09 1.32 4.08
CA LEU A 132 5.71 1.25 3.59
C LEU A 132 5.38 -0.12 2.99
N GLU A 133 6.29 -0.73 2.23
CA GLU A 133 6.10 -2.09 1.69
C GLU A 133 5.94 -3.13 2.79
N ASP A 134 6.77 -3.07 3.84
CA ASP A 134 6.67 -3.94 5.01
C ASP A 134 5.35 -3.70 5.77
N ALA A 135 4.97 -2.44 5.97
CA ALA A 135 3.71 -2.08 6.60
C ALA A 135 2.51 -2.58 5.79
N TYR A 136 2.54 -2.43 4.47
CA TYR A 136 1.49 -2.89 3.57
C TYR A 136 1.35 -4.40 3.60
N ARG A 137 2.46 -5.14 3.58
CA ARG A 137 2.45 -6.60 3.69
C ARG A 137 1.75 -7.06 4.98
N ILE A 138 2.10 -6.45 6.11
CA ILE A 138 1.51 -6.80 7.41
C ILE A 138 0.01 -6.50 7.44
N GLU A 139 -0.41 -5.31 7.02
CA GLU A 139 -1.82 -4.94 7.01
C GLU A 139 -2.63 -5.75 6.00
N ALA A 140 -2.04 -6.14 4.87
CA ALA A 140 -2.65 -7.06 3.91
C ALA A 140 -2.87 -8.45 4.51
N TYR A 141 -1.89 -9.00 5.23
CA TYR A 141 -2.05 -10.28 5.94
C TYR A 141 -3.12 -10.20 7.02
N LYS A 142 -3.15 -9.13 7.83
CA LYS A 142 -4.24 -8.93 8.81
C LYS A 142 -5.61 -8.91 8.15
N ALA A 143 -5.75 -8.18 7.04
CA ALA A 143 -7.01 -8.13 6.30
C ALA A 143 -7.39 -9.52 5.77
N MET A 144 -6.44 -10.29 5.22
CA MET A 144 -6.69 -11.66 4.76
C MET A 144 -7.16 -12.56 5.91
N LEU A 145 -6.50 -12.52 7.07
CA LEU A 145 -6.91 -13.28 8.26
C LEU A 145 -8.32 -12.89 8.76
N GLN A 146 -8.69 -11.61 8.66
CA GLN A 146 -10.04 -11.14 8.95
C GLN A 146 -11.08 -11.67 7.97
N LEU A 147 -10.75 -11.70 6.67
CA LEU A 147 -11.66 -12.16 5.63
C LEU A 147 -12.02 -13.64 5.75
N ILE A 148 -11.09 -14.46 6.25
CA ILE A 148 -11.33 -15.89 6.52
C ILE A 148 -11.98 -16.16 7.89
N GLY A 149 -12.52 -15.11 8.54
CA GLY A 149 -13.28 -15.24 9.80
C GLY A 149 -12.43 -15.20 11.08
N GLY A 150 -11.14 -14.90 10.95
CA GLY A 150 -10.22 -14.80 12.06
C GLY A 150 -10.16 -13.42 12.70
N THR A 151 -9.81 -13.35 13.99
CA THR A 151 -9.37 -12.09 14.62
C THR A 151 -7.85 -12.09 14.65
N PRO A 152 -7.16 -11.29 13.80
CA PRO A 152 -5.72 -11.28 13.74
C PRO A 152 -5.14 -10.65 15.01
N THR A 153 -4.17 -11.34 15.59
CA THR A 153 -3.30 -10.80 16.64
C THR A 153 -1.90 -10.58 16.06
N GLU A 154 -1.18 -9.62 16.62
CA GLU A 154 0.16 -9.26 16.18
C GLU A 154 1.12 -9.29 17.37
N GLN A 155 2.23 -9.99 17.20
CA GLN A 155 3.35 -9.97 18.13
C GLN A 155 4.63 -9.61 17.38
N THR A 156 5.34 -8.58 17.84
CA THR A 156 6.68 -8.27 17.34
C THR A 156 7.72 -8.88 18.28
N THR A 157 8.59 -9.73 17.75
CA THR A 157 9.68 -10.34 18.53
C THR A 157 10.80 -9.34 18.78
N SER A 158 11.72 -9.67 19.71
CA SER A 158 12.91 -8.86 20.02
C SER A 158 13.80 -8.58 18.80
N ASN A 159 13.76 -9.45 17.80
CA ASN A 159 14.56 -9.33 16.57
C ASN A 159 13.82 -8.57 15.46
N GLY A 160 12.66 -8.00 15.75
CA GLY A 160 11.84 -7.25 14.80
C GLY A 160 10.99 -8.10 13.85
N LEU A 161 10.93 -9.43 14.06
CA LEU A 161 10.03 -10.30 13.31
C LEU A 161 8.59 -10.01 13.75
N VAL A 162 7.69 -9.80 12.79
CA VAL A 162 6.26 -9.63 13.05
C VAL A 162 5.57 -10.97 12.82
N ILE A 163 5.04 -11.55 13.88
CA ILE A 163 4.23 -12.76 13.85
C ILE A 163 2.76 -12.33 13.85
N LEU A 164 2.02 -12.80 12.84
CA LEU A 164 0.58 -12.65 12.75
C LEU A 164 -0.05 -14.02 13.02
N SER A 165 -0.95 -14.08 13.98
CA SER A 165 -1.74 -15.28 14.25
C SER A 165 -3.22 -14.93 14.27
N THR A 166 -4.07 -15.96 14.23
CA THR A 166 -5.51 -15.79 14.30
C THR A 166 -6.12 -16.97 15.03
N ASN A 167 -7.20 -16.71 15.77
CA ASN A 167 -8.02 -17.74 16.37
C ASN A 167 -9.06 -18.20 15.34
N LEU A 168 -8.63 -18.93 14.30
CA LEU A 168 -9.58 -19.64 13.46
C LEU A 168 -10.14 -20.78 14.30
N ARG A 169 -11.47 -20.95 14.30
CA ARG A 169 -12.07 -22.14 14.89
C ARG A 169 -11.60 -23.33 14.04
N GLU A 170 -11.00 -24.32 14.68
CA GLU A 170 -10.91 -25.64 14.07
C GLU A 170 -12.35 -26.09 13.83
N GLU A 171 -12.77 -26.17 12.57
CA GLU A 171 -14.01 -26.85 12.23
C GLU A 171 -13.80 -28.33 12.54
N VAL A 172 -14.64 -28.86 13.45
CA VAL A 172 -14.73 -30.29 13.82
C VAL A 172 -15.43 -31.06 12.71
#